data_AF-A0ABD5ZM99-F1
#
_entry.id   AF-A0ABD5ZM99-F1
#
_cell.length_a   1.000
_cell.length_b   1.000
_cell.length_c   1.000
_cell.angle_alpha   90.00
_cell.angle_beta   90.00
_cell.angle_gamma   90.00
#
_symmetry.space_group_name_H-M   'P 1'
#
loop_
_entity.id
_entity.type
_entity.pdbx_description
1 polymer ?
#
loop_
_entity_poly.entity_id
_entity_poly.type
_entity_poly.pdbx_seq_one_letter_code
_entity_poly.pdbx_strand_id
1 'polypeptide(L)' 'MLGCDTPGQSLVVMLVAGLLAGGAGLAAGLGPVAVALLAGALALVGEVGAHVVRGDPQWRAAVASLR' A
#
# COMPACT_ATOMS: atom_id res chain seq x y z
N MET A 1 -20.64 2.60 -4.86
CA MET A 1 -19.94 3.37 -3.81
C MET A 1 -18.45 3.25 -4.11
N LEU A 2 -17.80 4.30 -4.60
CA LEU A 2 -16.36 4.29 -4.99
C LEU A 2 -15.47 4.76 -3.81
N GLY A 3 -15.82 4.34 -2.59
CA GLY A 3 -15.03 4.62 -1.39
C GLY A 3 -14.27 3.38 -0.94
N CYS A 4 -13.06 3.55 -0.43
CA CYS A 4 -12.41 2.53 0.39
C CYS A 4 -13.16 2.48 1.73
N ASP A 5 -13.57 1.29 2.19
CA ASP A 5 -14.22 1.12 3.50
C ASP A 5 -13.22 1.29 4.66
N THR A 6 -11.92 1.29 4.36
CA THR A 6 -10.83 1.40 5.32
C THR A 6 -9.86 2.56 5.02
N PRO A 7 -10.32 3.82 4.89
CA PRO A 7 -9.46 4.93 4.47
C PRO A 7 -8.32 5.22 5.45
N GLY A 8 -8.56 5.01 6.75
CA GLY A 8 -7.53 5.17 7.78
C GLY A 8 -6.42 4.11 7.68
N GLN A 9 -6.75 2.89 7.28
CA GLN A 9 -5.74 1.84 7.04
C GLN A 9 -4.85 2.23 5.87
N SER A 10 -5.46 2.66 4.76
CA SER A 10 -4.73 3.08 3.57
C SER A 10 -3.79 4.25 3.84
N LEU A 11 -4.24 5.23 4.63
CA LEU A 11 -3.38 6.34 5.06
C LEU A 11 -2.15 5.85 5.82
N VAL A 12 -2.32 4.93 6.78
CA VAL A 12 -1.20 4.35 7.55
C VAL A 12 -0.25 3.59 6.62
N VAL A 13 -0.77 2.75 5.72
CA VAL A 13 0.05 2.01 4.75
C VAL A 13 0.85 2.97 3.87
N MET A 14 0.21 4.01 3.32
CA MET A 14 0.88 5.00 2.47
C MET A 14 1.98 5.76 3.21
N LEU A 15 1.72 6.18 4.45
CA LEU A 15 2.71 6.88 5.27
C LEU A 15 3.92 5.99 5.59
N VAL A 16 3.67 4.74 6.01
CA VAL A 16 4.75 3.78 6.30
C VAL A 16 5.55 3.45 5.04
N ALA A 17 4.88 3.15 3.93
CA ALA A 17 5.53 2.86 2.66
C ALA A 17 6.38 4.04 2.16
N GLY A 18 5.86 5.26 2.25
CA GLY A 18 6.58 6.48 1.87
C GLY A 18 7.82 6.73 2.74
N LEU A 19 7.70 6.57 4.06
CA LEU A 19 8.84 6.72 4.98
C LEU A 19 9.93 5.68 4.72
N LEU A 20 9.54 4.41 4.53
CA LEU A 20 10.49 3.32 4.24
C LEU A 20 11.18 3.53 2.89
N ALA A 21 10.41 3.82 1.83
CA ALA A 21 10.97 4.06 0.50
C ALA A 21 11.85 5.32 0.47
N GLY A 22 11.44 6.39 1.15
CA GLY A 22 12.23 7.62 1.26
C GLY A 22 13.55 7.39 1.98
N GLY A 23 13.53 6.73 3.15
CA GLY A 23 14.75 6.41 3.91
C GLY A 23 15.69 5.49 3.15
N ALA A 24 15.16 4.38 2.59
CA ALA A 24 15.95 3.45 1.79
C ALA A 24 16.49 4.11 0.51
N GLY A 25 15.67 4.93 -0.14
CA GLY A 25 16.04 5.66 -1.35
C GLY A 25 17.18 6.65 -1.13
N LEU A 26 17.12 7.43 -0.04
CA LEU A 26 18.20 8.34 0.33
C LEU A 26 19.48 7.57 0.66
N ALA A 27 19.39 6.48 1.42
CA ALA A 27 20.55 5.65 1.77
C ALA A 27 21.22 5.01 0.54
N ALA A 28 20.44 4.66 -0.48
CA ALA A 28 20.92 4.04 -1.72
C ALA A 28 21.24 5.05 -2.84
N GLY A 29 21.10 6.36 -2.59
CA GLY A 29 21.37 7.40 -3.60
C GLY A 29 20.39 7.38 -4.78
N LEU A 30 19.15 6.94 -4.58
CA LEU A 30 18.13 6.87 -5.62
C LEU A 30 17.58 8.26 -5.97
N GLY A 31 17.31 8.46 -7.27
CA GLY A 31 16.61 9.65 -7.74
C GLY A 31 15.10 9.64 -7.36
N PRO A 32 14.42 10.79 -7.39
CA PRO A 32 13.03 10.94 -6.93
C PRO A 32 12.04 9.98 -7.59
N VAL A 33 12.21 9.72 -8.90
CA VAL A 33 11.33 8.79 -9.65
C VAL A 33 11.48 7.36 -9.12
N ALA A 34 12.70 6.90 -8.88
CA ALA A 34 12.95 5.56 -8.34
C ALA A 34 12.38 5.41 -6.92
N VAL A 35 12.49 6.45 -6.09
CA VAL A 35 11.89 6.48 -4.74
C VAL A 35 10.36 6.42 -4.82
N ALA A 36 9.74 7.18 -5.72
CA ALA A 36 8.28 7.16 -5.90
C ALA A 36 7.77 5.79 -6.37
N LEU A 37 8.49 5.13 -7.29
CA LEU A 37 8.17 3.77 -7.74
C LEU A 37 8.29 2.77 -6.59
N LEU A 38 9.35 2.86 -5.78
CA LEU A 38 9.54 2.01 -4.60
C LEU A 38 8.42 2.22 -3.58
N ALA A 39 8.06 3.48 -3.30
CA ALA A 39 6.96 3.81 -2.39
C ALA A 39 5.63 3.22 -2.88
N GLY A 40 5.33 3.36 -4.19
CA GLY A 40 4.13 2.78 -4.80
C GLY A 40 4.09 1.26 -4.71
N ALA A 41 5.22 0.58 -4.96
CA ALA A 41 5.33 -0.87 -4.84
C ALA A 41 5.12 -1.34 -3.39
N LEU A 42 5.76 -0.69 -2.42
CA LEU A 42 5.58 -1.00 -1.00
C LEU A 42 4.14 -0.74 -0.53
N ALA A 43 3.51 0.33 -1.00
CA ALA A 43 2.12 0.63 -0.68
C ALA A 43 1.17 -0.44 -1.23
N LEU A 44 1.36 -0.88 -2.48
CA LEU A 44 0.57 -1.96 -3.08
C LEU A 44 0.67 -3.26 -2.27
N VAL A 45 1.89 -3.68 -1.95
CA VAL A 45 2.12 -4.89 -1.13
C VAL A 45 1.54 -4.72 0.27
N GLY A 46 1.71 -3.55 0.88
CA GLY A 46 1.18 -3.22 2.19
C GLY A 46 -0.34 -3.26 2.24
N GLU A 47 -1.03 -2.74 1.23
CA GLU A 47 -2.49 -2.76 1.14
C GLU A 47 -3.01 -4.19 1.01
N VAL A 48 -2.44 -4.97 0.07
CA VAL A 48 -2.81 -6.39 -0.10
C VAL A 48 -2.59 -7.14 1.21
N GLY A 49 -1.44 -6.95 1.87
CA GLY A 49 -1.13 -7.58 3.15
C GLY A 49 -2.13 -7.18 4.25
N ALA A 50 -2.42 -5.89 4.38
CA ALA A 50 -3.34 -5.38 5.40
C ALA A 50 -4.76 -5.93 5.20
N HIS A 51 -5.27 -5.94 3.96
CA HIS A 51 -6.57 -6.49 3.62
C HIS A 51 -6.65 -8.01 3.82
N VAL A 52 -5.59 -8.74 3.49
CA VAL A 52 -5.49 -10.19 3.75
C VAL A 52 -5.53 -10.49 5.24
N VAL A 53 -4.75 -9.78 6.07
CA VAL A 53 -4.68 -10.01 7.52
C VAL A 53 -5.98 -9.62 8.21
N ARG A 54 -6.56 -8.48 7.85
CA ARG A 54 -7.78 -7.98 8.46
C ARG A 54 -9.04 -8.71 7.97
N GLY A 55 -8.99 -9.23 6.74
CA GLY A 55 -10.10 -9.92 6.11
C GLY A 55 -11.35 -9.05 6.06
N ASP A 56 -11.26 -7.83 5.55
CA ASP A 56 -12.43 -6.96 5.48
C ASP A 56 -13.46 -7.46 4.43
N PRO A 57 -14.75 -7.09 4.59
CA PRO A 57 -15.80 -7.51 3.65
C PRO A 57 -15.55 -7.09 2.21
N GLN A 58 -15.01 -5.88 1.99
CA GLN A 58 -14.70 -5.34 0.67
C GLN A 58 -13.63 -6.19 -0.03
N TRP A 59 -12.53 -6.50 0.65
CA TRP A 59 -11.48 -7.40 0.16
C TRP A 59 -12.02 -8.79 -0.19
N ARG A 60 -12.79 -9.41 0.72
CA ARG A 60 -13.38 -10.73 0.46
C ARG A 60 -14.30 -10.72 -0.76
N ALA A 61 -15.12 -9.68 -0.92
CA ALA A 61 -15.99 -9.53 -2.07
C ALA A 61 -15.18 -9.35 -3.37
N ALA A 62 -14.14 -8.52 -3.34
CA ALA A 62 -13.26 -8.32 -4.49
C ALA A 62 -12.55 -9.61 -4.90
N VAL A 63 -11.96 -10.36 -3.96
CA VAL A 63 -11.33 -11.66 -4.23
C VAL A 63 -12.33 -12.69 -4.75
N ALA A 64 -13.56 -12.71 -4.23
CA ALA A 64 -14.61 -13.62 -4.71
C ALA A 64 -15.00 -13.34 -6.16
N SER A 65 -14.91 -12.08 -6.63
CA SER A 65 -15.21 -11.71 -8.03
C SER A 65 -14.14 -12.12 -9.04
N LEU A 66 -12.98 -12.59 -8.57
CA LEU A 66 -11.89 -13.09 -9.43
C LEU A 66 -12.03 -14.60 -9.75
N ARG A 67 -13.05 -15.27 -9.21
CA ARG A 67 -13.38 -16.67 -9.46
C ARG A 67 -14.45 -16.80 -10.54
#